data_AF-A0A163IXS2-F1
#
_entry.id   AF-A0A163IXS2-F1
#
_cell.length_a   1.000
_cell.length_b   1.000
_cell.length_c   1.000
_cell.angle_alpha   90.00
_cell.angle_beta   90.00
_cell.angle_gamma   90.00
#
_symmetry.space_group_name_H-M   'P 1'
#
loop_
_entity.id
_entity.type
_entity.pdbx_description
1 polymer ?
#
loop_
_entity_poly.entity_id
_entity_poly.type
_entity_poly.pdbx_seq_one_letter_code
_entity_poly.pdbx_strand_id
1 'polypeptide(L)'
;MNPINQFNTLWMQSTEDTAQANEIRCREALNQLELQVFEERQCHWRRLNHLKSVVVPLILEIAHQELPSSTNYERDLLTLVRRLVPAYNMRRMVHARVVAMDPWFPAGGPAFPAAEDVVGVEAPAEVELFSSLLGLDHLLNWATEDAVPVAL
;
A
#
# COMPACT_ATOMS: atom_id res chain seq x y z
N MET A 1 -24.08 -9.30 55.56
CA MET A 1 -24.47 -7.90 55.27
C MET A 1 -24.35 -7.68 53.77
N ASN A 2 -25.46 -7.38 53.10
CA ASN A 2 -25.56 -7.28 51.63
C ASN A 2 -25.05 -5.90 51.14
N PRO A 3 -24.17 -5.83 50.14
CA PRO A 3 -23.63 -4.56 49.60
C PRO A 3 -24.69 -3.68 48.93
N ILE A 4 -25.84 -4.26 48.57
CA ILE A 4 -27.00 -3.57 47.98
C ILE A 4 -27.63 -2.57 48.97
N ASN A 5 -27.56 -2.84 50.28
CA ASN A 5 -28.14 -1.95 51.29
C ASN A 5 -27.29 -0.69 51.56
N GLN A 6 -26.00 -0.69 51.21
CA GLN A 6 -25.15 0.51 51.34
C GLN A 6 -25.48 1.58 50.29
N PHE A 7 -25.84 1.17 49.07
CA PHE A 7 -26.29 2.09 48.02
C PHE A 7 -27.63 2.74 48.37
N ASN A 8 -28.56 2.01 49.00
CA ASN A 8 -29.87 2.55 49.39
C ASN A 8 -29.78 3.63 50.49
N THR A 9 -28.80 3.55 51.39
CA THR A 9 -28.61 4.57 52.44
C THR A 9 -28.02 5.88 51.93
N LEU A 10 -27.33 5.89 50.78
CA LEU A 10 -26.76 7.10 50.17
C LEU A 10 -27.82 8.04 49.58
N TRP A 11 -28.98 7.52 49.18
CA TRP A 11 -30.05 8.31 48.57
C TRP A 11 -30.97 9.01 49.57
N MET A 12 -31.02 8.56 50.83
CA MET A 12 -31.97 9.08 51.83
C MET A 12 -31.47 10.31 52.61
N GLN A 13 -30.21 10.73 52.43
CA GLN A 13 -29.64 11.92 53.09
C GLN A 13 -28.92 12.83 52.09
N SER A 14 -29.53 13.07 50.93
CA SER A 14 -28.99 14.07 50.02
C SER A 14 -29.32 15.47 50.56
N THR A 15 -28.37 16.07 51.29
CA THR A 15 -28.34 17.53 51.44
C THR A 15 -27.98 18.13 50.07
N GLU A 16 -28.45 19.34 49.75
CA GLU A 16 -28.14 20.04 48.48
C GLU A 16 -26.64 20.00 48.13
N ASP A 17 -25.77 20.10 49.15
CA ASP A 17 -24.30 20.00 49.02
C ASP A 17 -23.82 18.67 48.42
N THR A 18 -24.48 17.55 48.76
CA THR A 18 -24.14 16.23 48.21
C THR A 18 -24.61 16.06 46.76
N ALA A 19 -25.76 16.63 46.41
CA ALA A 19 -26.27 16.62 45.05
C ALA A 19 -25.35 17.45 44.14
N GLN A 20 -24.96 18.64 44.59
CA GLN A 20 -24.03 19.51 43.86
C GLN A 20 -22.64 18.88 43.71
N ALA A 21 -22.10 18.27 44.78
CA ALA A 21 -20.82 17.56 44.70
C ALA A 21 -20.85 16.35 43.74
N ASN A 22 -21.96 15.61 43.71
CA ASN A 22 -22.14 14.50 42.78
C ASN A 22 -22.30 15.00 41.33
N GLU A 23 -22.97 16.13 41.12
CA GLU A 23 -23.08 16.74 39.80
C GLU A 23 -21.71 17.18 39.27
N ILE A 24 -20.88 17.80 40.11
CA ILE A 24 -19.50 18.19 39.75
C ILE A 24 -18.69 16.95 39.37
N ARG A 25 -18.70 15.90 40.20
CA ARG A 25 -17.99 14.65 39.89
C ARG A 25 -18.49 13.98 38.62
N CYS A 26 -19.80 13.99 38.38
CA CYS A 26 -20.38 13.44 37.16
C CYS A 26 -19.90 14.22 35.93
N ARG A 27 -19.90 15.55 36.01
CA ARG A 27 -19.43 16.42 34.94
C ARG A 27 -17.93 16.24 34.66
N GLU A 28 -17.12 16.12 35.71
CA GLU A 28 -15.70 15.81 35.57
C GLU A 28 -15.47 14.46 34.90
N ALA A 29 -16.21 13.43 35.29
CA ALA A 29 -16.13 12.10 34.69
C ALA A 29 -16.54 12.12 33.20
N LEU A 30 -17.59 12.87 32.84
CA LEU A 30 -18.00 13.05 31.44
C LEU A 30 -16.94 13.78 30.62
N ASN A 31 -16.34 14.85 31.15
CA ASN A 31 -15.25 15.56 30.48
C ASN A 31 -14.04 14.64 30.25
N GLN A 32 -13.71 13.78 31.22
CA GLN A 32 -12.64 12.79 31.06
C GLN A 32 -12.96 11.77 29.96
N LEU A 33 -14.21 11.30 29.89
CA LEU A 33 -14.66 10.41 28.83
C LEU A 33 -14.53 11.06 27.45
N GLU A 34 -14.93 12.33 27.31
CA GLU A 34 -14.80 13.09 26.06
C GLU A 34 -13.33 13.22 25.63
N LEU A 35 -12.43 13.51 26.57
CA LEU A 35 -11.00 13.59 26.30
C LEU A 35 -10.45 12.26 25.80
N GLN A 36 -10.82 11.15 26.44
CA GLN A 36 -10.41 9.81 26.00
C GLN A 36 -10.90 9.49 24.58
N VAL A 37 -12.17 9.79 24.27
CA VAL A 37 -12.71 9.60 22.92
C VAL A 37 -11.96 10.44 21.89
N PHE A 38 -11.59 11.68 22.24
CA PHE A 38 -10.81 12.53 21.36
C PHE A 38 -9.41 11.96 21.09
N GLU A 39 -8.71 11.51 22.13
CA GLU A 39 -7.38 10.90 22.02
C GLU A 39 -7.41 9.60 21.21
N GLU A 40 -8.42 8.75 21.42
CA GLU A 40 -8.63 7.53 20.64
C GLU A 40 -8.83 7.84 19.16
N ARG A 41 -9.67 8.84 18.84
CA ARG A 41 -9.87 9.29 17.46
C ARG A 41 -8.55 9.79 16.87
N GLN A 42 -7.80 10.60 17.61
CA GLN A 42 -6.52 11.13 17.13
C GLN A 42 -5.51 10.00 16.88
N CYS A 43 -5.43 9.01 17.77
CA CYS A 43 -4.59 7.83 17.60
C CYS A 43 -5.00 7.02 16.37
N HIS A 44 -6.31 6.82 16.18
CA HIS A 44 -6.85 6.15 15.00
C HIS A 44 -6.46 6.87 13.70
N TRP A 45 -6.62 8.21 13.67
CA TRP A 45 -6.23 9.02 12.52
C TRP A 45 -4.74 8.94 12.21
N ARG A 46 -3.87 9.04 13.23
CA ARG A 46 -2.42 8.89 13.03
C ARG A 46 -2.05 7.52 12.46
N ARG A 47 -2.65 6.45 13.00
CA ARG A 47 -2.44 5.08 12.51
C ARG A 47 -2.87 4.93 11.05
N LEU A 48 -4.06 5.44 10.71
CA LEU A 48 -4.57 5.39 9.34
C LEU A 48 -3.69 6.22 8.38
N ASN A 49 -3.22 7.39 8.82
CA ASN A 49 -2.33 8.21 8.02
C ASN A 49 -1.01 7.50 7.76
N HIS A 50 -0.36 6.97 8.79
CA HIS A 50 0.88 6.20 8.66
C HIS A 50 0.73 4.98 7.74
N LEU A 51 -0.41 4.27 7.83
CA LEU A 51 -0.74 3.18 6.92
C LEU A 51 -0.75 3.66 5.46
N LYS A 52 -1.44 4.77 5.17
CA LYS A 52 -1.58 5.28 3.81
C LYS A 52 -0.32 5.94 3.25
N SER A 53 0.43 6.66 4.09
CA SER A 53 1.55 7.49 3.64
C SER A 53 2.90 6.77 3.68
N VAL A 54 3.01 5.66 4.42
CA VAL A 54 4.27 4.94 4.59
C VAL A 54 4.11 3.47 4.23
N VAL A 55 3.23 2.75 4.93
CA VAL A 55 3.16 1.28 4.82
C VAL A 55 2.69 0.83 3.44
N VAL A 56 1.60 1.41 2.93
CA VAL A 56 1.03 1.02 1.64
C VAL A 56 2.00 1.32 0.49
N PRO A 57 2.60 2.52 0.37
CA PRO A 57 3.62 2.79 -0.64
C PRO A 57 4.79 1.80 -0.62
N LEU A 58 5.34 1.47 0.55
CA LEU A 58 6.43 0.50 0.66
C LEU A 58 6.02 -0.89 0.18
N ILE A 59 4.80 -1.34 0.49
CA ILE A 59 4.30 -2.63 0.00
C ILE A 59 4.14 -2.60 -1.53
N LEU A 60 3.67 -1.49 -2.10
CA LEU A 60 3.52 -1.34 -3.55
C LEU A 60 4.87 -1.31 -4.26
N GLU A 61 5.87 -0.62 -3.71
CA GLU A 61 7.23 -0.66 -4.25
C GLU A 61 7.79 -2.09 -4.30
N ILE A 62 7.63 -2.85 -3.22
CA ILE A 62 8.03 -4.26 -3.18
C ILE A 62 7.21 -5.08 -4.19
N ALA A 63 5.90 -4.84 -4.28
CA ALA A 63 5.04 -5.56 -5.21
C ALA A 63 5.45 -5.31 -6.67
N HIS A 64 5.71 -4.07 -7.04
CA HIS A 64 6.10 -3.70 -8.40
C HIS A 64 7.51 -4.20 -8.75
N GLN A 65 8.39 -4.38 -7.76
CA GLN A 65 9.71 -5.00 -7.95
C GLN A 65 9.66 -6.53 -8.06
N GLU A 66 8.84 -7.19 -7.23
CA GLU A 66 8.79 -8.66 -7.17
C GLU A 66 7.82 -9.30 -8.17
N LEU A 67 6.78 -8.57 -8.59
CA LEU A 67 5.68 -9.09 -9.40
C LEU A 67 5.51 -8.44 -10.80
N PRO A 68 6.57 -8.04 -11.52
CA PRO A 68 6.43 -7.41 -12.85
C PRO A 68 5.94 -8.37 -13.94
N SER A 69 5.99 -9.69 -13.70
CA SER A 69 5.62 -10.72 -14.67
C SER A 69 4.55 -11.67 -14.11
N SER A 70 3.81 -11.26 -13.08
CA SER A 70 2.82 -12.13 -12.44
C SER A 70 1.69 -12.50 -13.40
N THR A 71 1.40 -13.79 -13.53
CA THR A 71 0.24 -14.25 -14.32
C THR A 71 -1.08 -14.03 -13.58
N ASN A 72 -1.05 -13.98 -12.24
CA ASN A 72 -2.22 -13.70 -11.41
C ASN A 72 -1.85 -12.68 -10.34
N TYR A 73 -1.79 -11.42 -10.75
CA TYR A 73 -1.37 -10.31 -9.91
C TYR A 73 -2.15 -10.21 -8.61
N GLU A 74 -3.48 -10.40 -8.63
CA GLU A 74 -4.32 -10.35 -7.43
C GLU A 74 -3.90 -11.41 -6.39
N ARG A 75 -3.72 -12.65 -6.83
CA ARG A 75 -3.34 -13.75 -5.93
C ARG A 75 -1.93 -13.57 -5.38
N ASP A 76 -1.01 -13.11 -6.22
CA ASP A 76 0.40 -12.94 -5.87
C ASP A 76 0.56 -11.74 -4.92
N LEU A 77 -0.15 -10.64 -5.17
CA LEU A 77 -0.24 -9.48 -4.27
C LEU A 77 -0.83 -9.85 -2.91
N LEU A 78 -1.90 -10.65 -2.86
CA LEU A 78 -2.47 -11.14 -1.61
C LEU A 78 -1.46 -11.99 -0.82
N THR A 79 -0.69 -12.83 -1.52
CA THR A 79 0.34 -13.69 -0.92
C THR A 79 1.49 -12.84 -0.37
N LEU A 80 1.93 -11.83 -1.12
CA LEU A 80 2.93 -10.86 -0.70
C LEU A 80 2.49 -10.10 0.54
N VAL A 81 1.27 -9.57 0.57
CA VAL A 81 0.73 -8.85 1.75
C VAL A 81 0.67 -9.77 2.98
N ARG A 82 0.32 -11.05 2.82
CA ARG A 82 0.32 -12.03 3.92
C ARG A 82 1.72 -12.30 4.46
N ARG A 83 2.74 -12.27 3.60
CA ARG A 83 4.16 -12.43 3.95
C ARG A 83 4.69 -11.20 4.70
N LEU A 84 4.39 -10.01 4.21
CA LEU A 84 4.89 -8.74 4.77
C LEU A 84 4.16 -8.30 6.05
N VAL A 85 2.89 -8.67 6.21
CA VAL A 85 2.08 -8.29 7.37
C VAL A 85 1.88 -9.50 8.29
N PRO A 86 2.68 -9.64 9.37
CA PRO A 86 2.59 -10.80 10.27
C PRO A 86 1.28 -10.81 11.07
N ALA A 87 0.76 -9.64 11.43
CA ALA A 87 -0.45 -9.51 12.24
C ALA A 87 -1.73 -9.82 11.44
N TYR A 88 -2.40 -10.93 11.76
CA TYR A 88 -3.57 -11.41 11.02
C TYR A 88 -4.71 -10.38 10.94
N ASN A 89 -4.99 -9.71 12.05
CA ASN A 89 -6.03 -8.68 12.16
C ASN A 89 -5.77 -7.46 11.26
N MET A 90 -4.51 -7.18 10.90
CA MET A 90 -4.15 -6.06 10.05
C MET A 90 -4.17 -6.40 8.56
N ARG A 91 -4.02 -7.67 8.19
CA ARG A 91 -3.89 -8.11 6.78
C ARG A 91 -5.04 -7.63 5.91
N ARG A 92 -6.28 -7.79 6.36
CA ARG A 92 -7.47 -7.38 5.58
C ARG A 92 -7.49 -5.87 5.35
N MET A 93 -7.16 -5.10 6.38
CA MET A 93 -7.12 -3.64 6.30
C MET A 93 -6.00 -3.17 5.36
N VAL A 94 -4.79 -3.73 5.50
CA VAL A 94 -3.64 -3.37 4.66
C VAL A 94 -3.94 -3.75 3.21
N HIS A 95 -4.37 -4.98 2.95
CA HIS A 95 -4.70 -5.46 1.60
C HIS A 95 -5.74 -4.57 0.91
N ALA A 96 -6.83 -4.22 1.61
CA ALA A 96 -7.86 -3.35 1.06
C ALA A 96 -7.33 -1.94 0.70
N ARG A 97 -6.31 -1.45 1.40
CA ARG A 97 -5.69 -0.15 1.09
C ARG A 97 -4.67 -0.25 -0.05
N VAL A 98 -3.88 -1.31 -0.08
CA VAL A 98 -2.97 -1.61 -1.19
C VAL A 98 -3.77 -1.69 -2.49
N VAL A 99 -4.80 -2.53 -2.54
CA VAL A 99 -5.70 -2.66 -3.71
C VAL A 99 -6.31 -1.33 -4.14
N ALA A 100 -6.72 -0.48 -3.19
CA ALA A 100 -7.34 0.80 -3.50
C ALA A 100 -6.35 1.87 -3.99
N MET A 101 -5.06 1.73 -3.69
CA MET A 101 -4.01 2.70 -4.05
C MET A 101 -3.12 2.22 -5.21
N ASP A 102 -3.21 0.95 -5.57
CA ASP A 102 -2.37 0.34 -6.59
C ASP A 102 -2.88 0.64 -8.01
N PRO A 103 -2.07 1.26 -8.88
CA PRO A 103 -2.44 1.46 -10.27
C PRO A 103 -2.48 0.15 -11.09
N TRP A 104 -1.73 -0.89 -10.71
CA TRP A 104 -1.69 -2.15 -11.46
C TRP A 104 -2.92 -3.03 -11.19
N PHE A 105 -3.51 -2.90 -10.01
CA PHE A 105 -4.66 -3.73 -9.62
C PHE A 105 -5.89 -3.58 -10.55
N PRO A 106 -6.39 -2.37 -10.89
CA PRO A 106 -7.50 -2.24 -11.82
C PRO A 106 -7.12 -2.62 -13.27
N ALA A 107 -5.84 -2.57 -13.63
CA ALA A 107 -5.33 -2.99 -14.93
C ALA A 107 -5.15 -4.52 -15.05
N GLY A 108 -5.36 -5.27 -13.95
CA GLY A 108 -5.15 -6.72 -13.91
C GLY A 108 -3.68 -7.13 -13.77
N GLY A 109 -2.78 -6.18 -13.47
CA GLY A 109 -1.34 -6.41 -13.34
C GLY A 109 -0.50 -5.30 -13.97
N PRO A 110 0.82 -5.49 -14.03
CA PRO A 110 1.71 -4.59 -14.77
C PRO A 110 1.27 -4.50 -16.23
N ALA A 111 1.21 -3.28 -16.75
CA ALA A 111 1.11 -3.08 -18.19
C ALA A 111 2.40 -3.60 -18.82
N PHE A 112 2.29 -4.60 -19.70
CA PHE A 112 3.41 -4.95 -20.57
C PHE A 112 3.72 -3.72 -21.43
N PRO A 113 5.00 -3.31 -21.58
CA PRO A 113 5.33 -2.29 -22.57
C PRO A 113 4.82 -2.79 -23.91
N ALA A 114 3.87 -2.08 -24.50
CA ALA A 114 3.46 -2.39 -25.86
C ALA A 114 4.67 -2.14 -26.77
N ALA A 115 4.79 -2.87 -27.88
CA ALA A 115 5.83 -2.57 -28.87
C ALA A 115 5.78 -1.09 -29.34
N GLU A 116 4.62 -0.45 -29.21
CA GLU A 116 4.36 0.97 -29.47
C GLU A 116 5.06 1.91 -28.47
N ASP A 117 5.28 1.50 -27.22
CA ASP A 117 5.99 2.31 -26.19
C ASP A 117 7.51 2.32 -26.39
N VAL A 118 8.04 1.43 -27.23
CA VAL A 118 9.46 1.37 -27.61
C VAL A 118 9.74 2.23 -28.86
N VAL A 119 8.70 2.68 -29.57
CA VAL A 119 8.81 3.58 -30.73
C VAL A 119 8.67 5.03 -30.26
N GLY A 120 9.63 5.45 -29.43
CA GLY A 120 9.60 6.73 -28.73
C GLY A 120 10.95 7.43 -28.62
N VAL A 121 11.88 7.13 -29.53
CA VAL A 121 12.97 8.06 -29.87
C VAL A 121 13.04 8.05 -31.39
N GLU A 122 12.68 9.17 -32.01
CA GLU A 122 13.07 9.45 -33.40
C GLU A 122 14.59 9.26 -33.48
N ALA A 123 15.02 8.11 -33.98
CA ALA A 123 16.40 7.88 -34.38
C ALA A 123 16.49 7.94 -35.90
N PRO A 124 16.47 9.13 -36.53
CA PRO A 124 17.06 9.27 -37.85
C PRO A 124 18.61 9.33 -37.75
N ALA A 125 19.18 9.61 -36.57
CA ALA A 125 20.60 9.91 -36.46
C ALA A 125 21.53 8.69 -36.37
N GLU A 126 21.12 7.58 -35.74
CA GLU A 126 22.04 6.44 -35.52
C GLU A 126 22.21 5.59 -36.79
N VAL A 127 21.13 5.40 -37.57
CA VAL A 127 21.21 4.64 -38.83
C VAL A 127 22.04 5.39 -39.87
N GLU A 128 21.99 6.73 -39.89
CA GLU A 128 22.85 7.56 -40.75
C GLU A 128 24.32 7.54 -40.32
N LEU A 129 24.60 7.48 -39.01
CA LEU A 129 25.98 7.40 -38.49
C LEU A 129 26.68 6.09 -38.84
N PHE A 130 25.98 4.96 -38.82
CA PHE A 130 26.58 3.67 -39.18
C PHE A 130 26.69 3.47 -40.70
N SER A 131 25.73 4.00 -41.47
CA SER A 131 25.79 3.96 -42.94
C SER A 131 26.83 4.91 -43.53
N SER A 132 27.14 6.04 -42.87
CA SER A 132 28.25 6.92 -43.29
C SER A 132 29.63 6.33 -43.00
N LEU A 133 29.75 5.39 -42.07
CA LEU A 133 31.04 4.87 -41.60
C LEU A 133 31.46 3.57 -42.31
N LEU A 134 30.50 2.76 -42.76
CA LEU A 134 30.77 1.42 -43.32
C LEU A 134 30.32 1.23 -44.78
N GLY A 135 29.52 2.16 -45.33
CA GLY A 135 28.92 1.98 -46.66
C GLY A 135 27.83 0.90 -46.65
N LEU A 136 26.70 1.18 -47.30
CA LEU A 136 25.54 0.29 -47.32
C LEU A 136 25.84 -1.12 -47.88
N ASP A 137 26.87 -1.24 -48.72
CA ASP A 137 27.23 -2.48 -49.41
C ASP A 137 27.91 -3.53 -48.49
N HIS A 138 28.23 -3.19 -47.24
CA HIS A 138 28.92 -4.10 -46.31
C HIS A 138 28.14 -4.41 -45.01
N LEU A 139 26.96 -3.83 -44.81
CA LEU A 139 26.13 -4.05 -43.62
C LEU A 139 25.53 -5.46 -43.51
N LEU A 140 25.58 -6.28 -44.57
CA LEU A 140 25.06 -7.65 -44.59
C LEU A 140 26.15 -8.73 -44.59
N ASN A 141 27.43 -8.37 -44.76
CA ASN A 141 28.52 -9.37 -44.85
C ASN A 141 29.09 -9.79 -43.50
N TRP A 142 28.83 -9.05 -42.41
CA TRP A 142 29.32 -9.39 -41.07
C TRP A 142 28.51 -10.50 -40.38
N ALA A 143 27.31 -10.82 -40.88
CA ALA A 143 26.45 -11.88 -40.36
C ALA A 143 26.55 -13.19 -41.16
N THR A 144 27.40 -13.24 -42.20
CA THR A 144 27.60 -14.42 -43.04
C THR A 144 29.09 -14.60 -43.35
N GLU A 145 29.88 -14.96 -42.34
CA GLU A 145 31.16 -15.63 -42.60
C GLU A 145 30.87 -17.11 -42.92
N ASP A 146 30.97 -17.40 -44.21
CA ASP A 146 31.25 -18.66 -44.89
C ASP A 146 30.73 -19.97 -44.28
N ALA A 147 29.64 -20.43 -44.88
CA ALA A 147 29.40 -21.86 -45.04
C ALA A 147 30.61 -22.50 -45.74
N VAL A 148 31.29 -23.38 -44.99
CA VAL A 148 32.30 -24.33 -45.45
C VAL A 148 32.03 -24.83 -46.88
N PRO A 149 32.95 -24.68 -47.84
CA PRO A 149 32.88 -25.47 -49.06
C PRO A 149 33.34 -26.89 -48.76
N VAL A 150 32.38 -27.82 -48.82
CA VAL A 150 32.61 -29.25 -48.99
C VAL A 150 32.84 -29.53 -50.49
N ALA A 151 33.67 -30.54 -50.78
CA ALA A 151 33.88 -31.25 -52.05
C ALA A 151 34.93 -30.61 -52.99
N LEU A 152 35.89 -31.31 -53.59
CA LEU A 152 36.16 -32.75 -53.84
C LEU A 152 37.68 -32.98 -53.91
#